data_AF-A0A9D5S1U3-F1
#
_entry.id   AF-A0A9D5S1U3-F1
#
_cell.length_a   1.000
_cell.length_b   1.000
_cell.length_c   1.000
_cell.angle_alpha   90.00
_cell.angle_beta   90.00
_cell.angle_gamma   90.00
#
_symmetry.space_group_name_H-M   'P 1'
#
loop_
_entity.id
_entity.type
_entity.pdbx_description
1 polymer ?
#
loop_
_entity_poly.entity_id
_entity_poly.type
_entity_poly.pdbx_seq_one_letter_code
_entity_poly.pdbx_strand_id
1 'polypeptide(L)'
;MKLARLEKVELRNQWKDEAKDFTPWLAEVENIELLGEAIGMELEVIAKEEKVGSFSADILCKDIVTNRNVVIENQLEQTDHSHLGQVITYCAGLQASTFIWIASQIREEHRAAVDWLNAITDESYNFFAIEVQLFKIGDSPVAPNFKVVAKPNGWSKSVKKQVNEDLSETDKLKLEYWTAYREYVLKQSNTPYKPQSPSPQHWTNVAIGTSAAHLSAVVGRKRTMVAVDFILDSNNAKANFDKLYETSFEESRTDISMDIEWSRLDDKKSCYISVETAGDYHDRSDWSRQFEWLYHMTVKFHNFFRPRVKNMK
;
A
#
# COMPACT_ATOMS: atom_id res chain seq x y z
N MET A 1 -13.34 -39.21 4.57
CA MET A 1 -13.24 -37.79 4.96
C MET A 1 -14.53 -37.10 4.53
N LYS A 2 -15.28 -36.44 5.43
CA LYS A 2 -16.47 -35.66 5.05
C LYS A 2 -16.04 -34.22 4.76
N LEU A 3 -16.42 -33.71 3.59
CA LEU A 3 -16.22 -32.31 3.22
C LEU A 3 -17.49 -31.52 3.56
N ALA A 4 -17.34 -30.36 4.17
CA ALA A 4 -18.44 -29.43 4.43
C ALA A 4 -18.77 -28.61 3.17
N ARG A 5 -19.95 -27.99 3.14
CA ARG A 5 -20.38 -27.11 2.04
C ARG A 5 -20.15 -25.65 2.41
N LEU A 6 -19.73 -24.86 1.43
CA LEU A 6 -19.65 -23.40 1.53
C LEU A 6 -21.03 -22.83 1.25
N GLU A 7 -21.54 -22.02 2.18
CA GLU A 7 -22.86 -21.41 2.09
C GLU A 7 -22.72 -19.90 1.96
N LYS A 8 -23.40 -19.29 0.98
CA LYS A 8 -23.46 -17.84 0.83
C LYS A 8 -24.48 -17.27 1.83
N VAL A 9 -24.10 -16.21 2.52
CA VAL A 9 -24.94 -15.50 3.49
C VAL A 9 -25.34 -14.15 2.93
N GLU A 10 -26.59 -13.76 3.13
CA GLU A 10 -27.08 -12.42 2.75
C GLU A 10 -26.39 -11.34 3.58
N LEU A 11 -25.92 -10.28 2.92
CA LEU A 11 -25.16 -9.21 3.60
C LEU A 11 -25.98 -8.56 4.72
N ARG A 12 -27.29 -8.36 4.48
CA ARG A 12 -28.22 -7.75 5.42
C ARG A 12 -28.45 -8.54 6.71
N ASN A 13 -28.03 -9.80 6.76
CA ASN A 13 -28.05 -10.56 8.00
C ASN A 13 -26.94 -10.11 8.97
N GLN A 14 -25.84 -9.57 8.46
CA GLN A 14 -24.70 -9.11 9.25
C GLN A 14 -24.67 -7.58 9.37
N TRP A 15 -25.00 -6.86 8.30
CA TRP A 15 -25.01 -5.40 8.25
C TRP A 15 -26.38 -4.90 7.81
N LYS A 16 -27.17 -4.34 8.72
CA LYS A 16 -28.53 -3.87 8.40
C LYS A 16 -28.51 -2.55 7.65
N ASP A 17 -27.52 -1.71 7.93
CA ASP A 17 -27.36 -0.35 7.41
C ASP A 17 -25.90 -0.11 6.97
N GLU A 18 -25.71 0.57 5.84
CA GLU A 18 -24.39 0.85 5.28
C GLU A 18 -23.57 1.76 6.21
N ALA A 19 -24.09 2.96 6.51
CA ALA A 19 -23.38 3.96 7.30
C ALA A 19 -23.18 3.55 8.76
N LYS A 20 -24.12 2.78 9.34
CA LYS A 20 -24.07 2.38 10.76
C LYS A 20 -23.37 1.05 11.01
N ASP A 21 -23.41 0.12 10.06
CA ASP A 21 -22.87 -1.23 10.27
C ASP A 21 -21.71 -1.54 9.32
N PHE A 22 -21.90 -1.39 8.00
CA PHE A 22 -20.90 -1.84 7.03
C PHE A 22 -19.68 -0.92 6.93
N THR A 23 -19.89 0.40 6.77
CA THR A 23 -18.80 1.40 6.69
C THR A 23 -17.94 1.40 7.96
N PRO A 24 -18.51 1.37 9.19
CA PRO A 24 -17.70 1.30 10.40
C PRO A 24 -16.92 0.00 10.52
N TRP A 25 -17.53 -1.15 10.16
CA TRP A 25 -16.87 -2.45 10.15
C TRP A 25 -15.70 -2.47 9.14
N LEU A 26 -15.94 -2.02 7.90
CA LEU A 26 -14.92 -2.02 6.85
C LEU A 26 -13.72 -1.13 7.22
N ALA A 27 -13.97 -0.04 7.94
CA ALA A 27 -12.95 0.90 8.39
C ALA A 27 -12.10 0.40 9.58
N GLU A 28 -12.42 -0.74 10.19
CA GLU A 28 -11.57 -1.35 11.21
C GLU A 28 -10.27 -1.87 10.57
N VAL A 29 -9.17 -1.80 11.33
CA VAL A 29 -7.82 -2.15 10.84
C VAL A 29 -7.77 -3.55 10.22
N GLU A 30 -8.36 -4.53 10.89
CA GLU A 30 -8.34 -5.92 10.42
C GLU A 30 -9.15 -6.10 9.12
N ASN A 31 -10.23 -5.34 8.94
CA ASN A 31 -11.14 -5.51 7.79
C ASN A 31 -10.65 -4.72 6.57
N ILE A 32 -10.07 -3.53 6.77
CA ILE A 32 -9.42 -2.79 5.69
C ILE A 32 -8.15 -3.51 5.21
N GLU A 33 -7.43 -4.20 6.10
CA GLU A 33 -6.32 -5.08 5.74
C GLU A 33 -6.80 -6.21 4.82
N LEU A 34 -7.94 -6.86 5.11
CA LEU A 34 -8.52 -7.89 4.22
C LEU A 34 -8.85 -7.34 2.82
N LEU A 35 -9.41 -6.14 2.73
CA LEU A 35 -9.64 -5.46 1.45
C LEU A 35 -8.32 -5.18 0.73
N GLY A 36 -7.35 -4.62 1.46
CA GLY A 36 -6.00 -4.33 0.98
C GLY A 36 -5.32 -5.58 0.41
N GLU A 37 -5.49 -6.74 1.04
CA GLU A 37 -4.99 -8.02 0.53
C GLU A 37 -5.64 -8.44 -0.79
N ALA A 38 -6.96 -8.30 -0.91
CA ALA A 38 -7.68 -8.64 -2.13
C ALA A 38 -7.23 -7.81 -3.34
N ILE A 39 -6.81 -6.56 -3.09
CA ILE A 39 -6.32 -5.62 -4.12
C ILE A 39 -4.81 -5.41 -4.09
N GLY A 40 -4.04 -6.09 -3.24
CA GLY A 40 -2.58 -5.90 -3.16
C GLY A 40 -2.12 -4.48 -2.80
N MET A 41 -2.87 -3.75 -1.98
CA MET A 41 -2.47 -2.44 -1.41
C MET A 41 -2.41 -2.47 0.11
N GLU A 42 -1.56 -1.64 0.70
CA GLU A 42 -1.52 -1.42 2.15
C GLU A 42 -2.23 -0.12 2.47
N LEU A 43 -3.46 -0.23 2.99
CA LEU A 43 -4.34 0.90 3.24
C LEU A 43 -4.32 1.32 4.71
N GLU A 44 -4.28 2.64 4.94
CA GLU A 44 -4.55 3.23 6.25
C GLU A 44 -5.82 4.09 6.17
N VAL A 45 -6.80 3.84 7.03
CA VAL A 45 -8.02 4.64 7.12
C VAL A 45 -7.71 5.99 7.76
N ILE A 46 -8.04 7.07 7.06
CA ILE A 46 -7.82 8.45 7.51
C ILE A 46 -9.10 9.02 8.11
N ALA A 47 -10.22 8.85 7.42
CA ALA A 47 -11.51 9.36 7.82
C ALA A 47 -12.66 8.48 7.29
N LYS A 48 -13.79 8.54 7.99
CA LYS A 48 -15.09 8.06 7.52
C LYS A 48 -15.97 9.28 7.27
N GLU A 49 -16.86 9.21 6.29
CA GLU A 49 -17.74 10.32 5.91
C GLU A 49 -16.94 11.62 5.67
N GLU A 50 -15.90 11.53 4.85
CA GLU A 50 -15.06 12.69 4.51
C GLU A 50 -15.83 13.62 3.57
N LYS A 51 -15.86 14.92 3.87
CA LYS A 51 -16.68 15.88 3.13
C LYS A 51 -16.05 16.28 1.79
N VAL A 52 -16.87 16.27 0.74
CA VAL A 52 -16.53 16.77 -0.60
C VAL A 52 -17.62 17.75 -1.05
N GLY A 53 -17.45 19.02 -0.66
CA GLY A 53 -18.48 20.04 -0.89
C GLY A 53 -19.78 19.71 -0.14
N SER A 54 -20.86 19.50 -0.87
CA SER A 54 -22.16 19.06 -0.32
C SER A 54 -22.32 17.55 -0.17
N PHE A 55 -21.34 16.78 -0.66
CA PHE A 55 -21.35 15.32 -0.64
C PHE A 55 -20.34 14.79 0.38
N SER A 56 -20.35 13.49 0.61
CA SER A 56 -19.42 12.84 1.53
C SER A 56 -18.98 11.50 0.96
N ALA A 57 -17.69 11.24 0.97
CA ALA A 57 -17.12 9.95 0.64
C ALA A 57 -17.16 9.02 1.85
N ASP A 58 -17.52 7.74 1.65
CA ASP A 58 -17.74 6.82 2.77
C ASP A 58 -16.48 6.60 3.61
N ILE A 59 -15.37 6.29 2.95
CA ILE A 59 -14.06 6.12 3.60
C ILE A 59 -12.96 6.77 2.77
N LEU A 60 -12.21 7.68 3.39
CA LEU A 60 -10.94 8.16 2.88
C LEU A 60 -9.81 7.35 3.52
N CYS A 61 -9.01 6.72 2.66
CA CYS A 61 -7.79 6.01 3.02
C CYS A 61 -6.57 6.67 2.38
N LYS A 62 -5.39 6.23 2.83
CA LYS A 62 -4.13 6.41 2.12
C LYS A 62 -3.52 5.06 1.78
N ASP A 63 -2.92 4.97 0.60
CA ASP A 63 -1.93 3.94 0.34
C ASP A 63 -0.66 4.31 1.11
N ILE A 64 -0.26 3.45 2.05
CA ILE A 64 0.90 3.67 2.92
C ILE A 64 2.20 3.78 2.09
N VAL A 65 2.29 3.04 0.98
CA VAL A 65 3.53 2.94 0.19
C VAL A 65 3.77 4.20 -0.63
N THR A 66 2.72 4.72 -1.27
CA THR A 66 2.80 5.89 -2.15
C THR A 66 2.37 7.18 -1.47
N ASN A 67 1.78 7.09 -0.27
CA ASN A 67 1.18 8.19 0.49
C ASN A 67 0.07 8.93 -0.28
N ARG A 68 -0.54 8.27 -1.29
CA ARG A 68 -1.60 8.85 -2.11
C ARG A 68 -2.98 8.53 -1.53
N ASN A 69 -3.92 9.44 -1.76
CA ASN A 69 -5.30 9.28 -1.31
C ASN A 69 -6.02 8.18 -2.10
N VAL A 70 -6.79 7.39 -1.37
CA VAL A 70 -7.63 6.29 -1.85
C VAL A 70 -9.04 6.54 -1.32
N VAL A 71 -10.04 6.58 -2.21
CA VAL A 71 -11.45 6.75 -1.83
C VAL A 71 -12.17 5.43 -1.98
N ILE A 72 -12.99 5.08 -1.00
CA ILE A 72 -13.83 3.89 -1.01
C ILE A 72 -15.28 4.33 -0.90
N GLU A 73 -16.12 3.83 -1.81
CA GLU A 73 -17.57 3.93 -1.75
C GLU A 73 -18.13 2.52 -1.59
N ASN A 74 -18.99 2.32 -0.59
CA ASN A 74 -19.46 1.00 -0.22
C ASN A 74 -20.98 0.93 -0.09
N GLN A 75 -21.58 -0.07 -0.73
CA GLN A 75 -23.02 -0.30 -0.70
C GLN A 75 -23.35 -1.79 -0.49
N LEU A 76 -24.45 -2.07 0.21
CA LEU A 76 -24.99 -3.40 0.47
C LEU A 76 -25.95 -3.86 -0.65
N GLU A 77 -26.35 -2.94 -1.52
CA GLU A 77 -27.19 -3.22 -2.69
C GLU A 77 -26.38 -3.27 -3.99
N GLN A 78 -27.05 -3.66 -5.08
CA GLN A 78 -26.47 -3.61 -6.42
C GLN A 78 -26.11 -2.16 -6.82
N THR A 79 -24.98 -1.98 -7.49
CA THR A 79 -24.49 -0.68 -7.98
C THR A 79 -25.53 0.16 -8.74
N ASP A 80 -25.49 1.48 -8.55
CA ASP A 80 -26.33 2.46 -9.25
C ASP A 80 -25.51 3.58 -9.91
N HIS A 81 -26.16 4.40 -10.73
CA HIS A 81 -25.51 5.52 -11.45
C HIS A 81 -25.13 6.69 -10.53
N SER A 82 -25.74 6.82 -9.36
CA SER A 82 -25.44 7.90 -8.42
C SER A 82 -24.01 7.73 -7.89
N HIS A 83 -23.68 6.52 -7.42
CA HIS A 83 -22.35 6.19 -6.94
C HIS A 83 -21.30 6.22 -8.06
N LEU A 84 -21.66 5.84 -9.29
CA LEU A 84 -20.75 6.02 -10.43
C LEU A 84 -20.40 7.50 -10.70
N GLY A 85 -21.36 8.41 -10.56
CA GLY A 85 -21.10 9.86 -10.69
C GLY A 85 -20.22 10.44 -9.58
N GLN A 86 -20.31 9.86 -8.38
CA GLN A 86 -19.49 10.24 -7.24
C GLN A 86 -18.00 9.93 -7.45
N VAL A 87 -17.66 8.86 -8.17
CA VAL A 87 -16.27 8.46 -8.50
C VAL A 87 -15.42 9.67 -8.92
N ILE A 88 -15.89 10.40 -9.93
CA ILE A 88 -15.14 11.50 -10.54
C ILE A 88 -15.08 12.69 -9.58
N THR A 89 -16.20 12.99 -8.93
CA THR A 89 -16.33 14.12 -8.01
C THR A 89 -15.40 13.96 -6.81
N TYR A 90 -15.34 12.76 -6.23
CA TYR A 90 -14.53 12.48 -5.04
C TYR A 90 -13.05 12.37 -5.40
N CYS A 91 -12.71 11.75 -6.54
CA CYS A 91 -11.32 11.74 -7.00
C CYS A 91 -10.79 13.17 -7.21
N ALA A 92 -11.58 14.05 -7.82
CA ALA A 92 -11.20 15.45 -8.02
C ALA A 92 -11.13 16.23 -6.69
N GLY A 93 -12.16 16.10 -5.84
CA GLY A 93 -12.29 16.88 -4.61
C GLY A 93 -11.29 16.48 -3.51
N LEU A 94 -10.93 15.19 -3.43
CA LEU A 94 -9.99 14.65 -2.44
C LEU A 94 -8.60 14.40 -3.02
N GLN A 95 -8.36 14.77 -4.29
CA GLN A 95 -7.12 14.48 -5.00
C GLN A 95 -6.75 12.99 -4.91
N ALA A 96 -7.76 12.12 -5.00
CA ALA A 96 -7.58 10.68 -4.88
C ALA A 96 -6.96 10.12 -6.17
N SER A 97 -5.96 9.27 -5.99
CA SER A 97 -5.33 8.52 -7.07
C SER A 97 -6.00 7.18 -7.29
N THR A 98 -6.75 6.68 -6.30
CA THR A 98 -7.37 5.37 -6.38
C THR A 98 -8.81 5.45 -5.88
N PHE A 99 -9.70 4.79 -6.60
CA PHE A 99 -11.10 4.66 -6.25
C PHE A 99 -11.49 3.18 -6.14
N ILE A 100 -12.17 2.81 -5.06
CA ILE A 100 -12.62 1.46 -4.80
C ILE A 100 -14.14 1.46 -4.61
N TRP A 101 -14.86 0.87 -5.56
CA TRP A 101 -16.30 0.68 -5.44
C TRP A 101 -16.61 -0.72 -4.92
N ILE A 102 -17.28 -0.81 -3.77
CA ILE A 102 -17.68 -2.07 -3.15
C ILE A 102 -19.20 -2.18 -3.16
N ALA A 103 -19.74 -3.26 -3.72
CA ALA A 103 -21.18 -3.52 -3.73
C ALA A 103 -21.51 -5.01 -3.51
N SER A 104 -22.76 -5.35 -3.23
CA SER A 104 -23.18 -6.76 -3.22
C SER A 104 -23.16 -7.41 -4.60
N GLN A 105 -23.40 -6.60 -5.63
CA GLN A 105 -23.30 -6.97 -7.04
C GLN A 105 -22.92 -5.74 -7.88
N ILE A 106 -21.92 -5.91 -8.75
CA ILE A 106 -21.55 -4.90 -9.75
C ILE A 106 -22.35 -5.18 -11.03
N ARG A 107 -23.06 -4.18 -11.56
CA ARG A 107 -23.71 -4.29 -12.88
C ARG A 107 -22.66 -4.36 -13.98
N GLU A 108 -22.95 -5.08 -15.06
CA GLU A 108 -21.97 -5.24 -16.15
C GLU A 108 -21.64 -3.89 -16.81
N GLU A 109 -22.61 -2.98 -16.91
CA GLU A 109 -22.40 -1.64 -17.45
C GLU A 109 -21.49 -0.79 -16.54
N HIS A 110 -21.60 -0.96 -15.23
CA HIS A 110 -20.74 -0.27 -14.26
C HIS A 110 -19.33 -0.86 -14.22
N ARG A 111 -19.22 -2.19 -14.33
CA ARG A 111 -17.94 -2.87 -14.55
C ARG A 111 -17.25 -2.35 -15.81
N ALA A 112 -17.98 -2.27 -16.93
CA ALA A 112 -17.45 -1.74 -18.18
C ALA A 112 -17.02 -0.26 -18.07
N ALA A 113 -17.75 0.56 -17.29
CA ALA A 113 -17.36 1.95 -17.02
C ALA A 113 -16.04 2.04 -16.24
N VAL A 114 -15.87 1.20 -15.20
CA VAL A 114 -14.62 1.12 -14.43
C VAL A 114 -13.47 0.61 -15.29
N ASP A 115 -13.69 -0.41 -16.12
CA ASP A 115 -12.70 -0.91 -17.07
C ASP A 115 -12.30 0.17 -18.10
N TRP A 116 -13.26 0.96 -18.58
CA TRP A 116 -13.01 2.08 -19.48
C TRP A 116 -12.17 3.18 -18.81
N LEU A 117 -12.48 3.57 -17.56
CA LEU A 117 -11.68 4.53 -16.79
C LEU A 117 -10.22 4.08 -16.69
N ASN A 118 -10.00 2.82 -16.29
CA ASN A 118 -8.66 2.23 -16.21
C ASN A 118 -7.92 2.20 -17.56
N ALA A 119 -8.64 2.18 -18.69
CA ALA A 119 -8.03 2.16 -20.02
C ALA A 119 -7.63 3.55 -20.51
N ILE A 120 -8.29 4.61 -20.04
CA ILE A 120 -8.04 5.99 -20.48
C ILE A 120 -7.14 6.78 -19.54
N THR A 121 -6.94 6.33 -18.31
CA THR A 121 -6.01 6.94 -17.35
C THR A 121 -4.64 6.29 -17.39
N ASP A 122 -3.61 7.03 -16.99
CA ASP A 122 -2.27 6.46 -16.78
C ASP A 122 -2.18 5.67 -15.46
N GLU A 123 -1.03 5.03 -15.23
CA GLU A 123 -0.75 4.19 -14.05
C GLU A 123 -0.84 4.93 -12.70
N SER A 124 -0.94 6.26 -12.72
CA SER A 124 -1.13 7.05 -11.50
C SER A 124 -2.55 6.95 -10.96
N TYR A 125 -3.51 6.51 -11.77
CA TYR A 125 -4.91 6.39 -11.39
C TYR A 125 -5.40 4.95 -11.46
N ASN A 126 -6.08 4.51 -10.40
CA ASN A 126 -6.51 3.12 -10.27
C ASN A 126 -7.99 3.04 -9.88
N PHE A 127 -8.79 2.29 -10.63
CA PHE A 127 -10.22 2.11 -10.33
C PHE A 127 -10.54 0.64 -10.11
N PHE A 128 -11.18 0.33 -8.98
CA PHE A 128 -11.59 -1.02 -8.62
C PHE A 128 -13.10 -1.11 -8.51
N ALA A 129 -13.65 -2.23 -8.97
CA ALA A 129 -15.00 -2.65 -8.64
C ALA A 129 -14.93 -4.02 -7.96
N ILE A 130 -15.56 -4.13 -6.80
CA ILE A 130 -15.44 -5.26 -5.89
C ILE A 130 -16.83 -5.70 -5.45
N GLU A 131 -17.09 -7.01 -5.56
CA GLU A 131 -18.27 -7.63 -4.97
C GLU A 131 -17.94 -8.12 -3.56
N VAL A 132 -18.56 -7.53 -2.54
CA VAL A 132 -18.49 -8.05 -1.17
C VAL A 132 -19.46 -9.23 -1.02
N GLN A 133 -18.98 -10.31 -0.42
CA GLN A 133 -19.72 -11.55 -0.21
C GLN A 133 -19.49 -12.03 1.22
N LEU A 134 -20.49 -12.73 1.78
CA LEU A 134 -20.37 -13.41 3.05
C LEU A 134 -20.53 -14.91 2.85
N PHE A 135 -19.68 -15.69 3.52
CA PHE A 135 -19.71 -17.14 3.48
C PHE A 135 -19.67 -17.77 4.86
N LYS A 136 -20.19 -18.98 4.99
CA LYS A 136 -20.11 -19.80 6.21
C LYS A 136 -19.84 -21.26 5.85
N ILE A 137 -19.16 -21.99 6.74
CA ILE A 137 -19.01 -23.44 6.65
C ILE A 137 -19.53 -24.07 7.95
N GLY A 138 -20.68 -24.75 7.88
CA GLY A 138 -21.32 -25.34 9.06
C GLY A 138 -21.62 -24.29 10.13
N ASP A 139 -21.03 -24.46 11.32
CA ASP A 139 -21.21 -23.55 12.46
C ASP A 139 -20.07 -22.53 12.65
N SER A 140 -19.23 -22.33 11.63
CA SER A 140 -18.17 -21.31 11.68
C SER A 140 -18.75 -19.89 11.84
N PRO A 141 -17.96 -18.93 12.32
CA PRO A 141 -18.25 -17.52 12.08
C PRO A 141 -18.44 -17.22 10.59
N VAL A 142 -19.19 -16.17 10.29
CA VAL A 142 -19.37 -15.69 8.91
C VAL A 142 -18.08 -15.02 8.46
N ALA A 143 -17.60 -15.37 7.26
CA ALA A 143 -16.37 -14.86 6.68
C ALA A 143 -16.69 -13.89 5.52
N PRO A 144 -16.14 -12.66 5.53
CA PRO A 144 -16.19 -11.76 4.39
C PRO A 144 -15.26 -12.24 3.27
N ASN A 145 -15.65 -11.94 2.03
CA ASN A 145 -14.85 -12.16 0.85
C ASN A 145 -15.01 -10.98 -0.11
N PHE A 146 -13.89 -10.39 -0.51
CA PHE A 146 -13.84 -9.29 -1.48
C PHE A 146 -13.46 -9.84 -2.85
N LYS A 147 -14.44 -10.02 -3.73
CA LYS A 147 -14.23 -10.51 -5.08
C LYS A 147 -14.01 -9.32 -6.02
N VAL A 148 -12.75 -9.10 -6.42
CA VAL A 148 -12.40 -8.05 -7.40
C VAL A 148 -12.91 -8.43 -8.79
N VAL A 149 -13.83 -7.63 -9.35
CA VAL A 149 -14.44 -7.87 -10.68
C VAL A 149 -13.99 -6.89 -11.75
N ALA A 150 -13.47 -5.72 -11.37
CA ALA A 150 -12.76 -4.77 -12.22
C ALA A 150 -11.53 -4.22 -11.49
N LYS A 151 -10.43 -4.02 -12.21
CA LYS A 151 -9.15 -3.50 -11.69
C LYS A 151 -8.27 -2.97 -12.82
N PRO A 152 -7.23 -2.16 -12.52
CA PRO A 152 -6.31 -1.66 -13.53
C PRO A 152 -5.63 -2.76 -14.33
N ASN A 153 -5.33 -2.47 -15.60
CA ASN A 153 -4.55 -3.36 -16.44
C ASN A 153 -3.12 -3.50 -15.87
N GLY A 154 -2.61 -4.73 -15.75
CA GLY A 154 -1.30 -4.98 -15.12
C GLY A 154 -1.33 -5.11 -13.59
N TRP A 155 -2.46 -4.82 -12.93
CA TRP A 155 -2.57 -4.87 -11.47
C TRP A 155 -2.32 -6.26 -10.86
N SER A 156 -2.91 -7.31 -11.43
CA SER A 156 -2.65 -8.72 -11.04
C SER A 156 -1.40 -9.33 -11.66
N LYS A 157 -0.70 -8.58 -12.50
CA LYS A 157 0.52 -9.02 -13.16
C LYS A 157 1.50 -7.87 -13.09
N SER A 158 2.18 -7.76 -11.95
CA SER A 158 3.63 -7.57 -12.06
C SER A 158 4.08 -8.55 -13.14
N VAL A 159 4.60 -8.05 -14.27
CA VAL A 159 5.24 -8.74 -15.41
C VAL A 159 4.62 -8.45 -16.80
N LYS A 160 5.40 -7.68 -17.58
CA LYS A 160 5.61 -7.72 -19.05
C LYS A 160 4.49 -7.17 -19.94
N LYS A 161 4.71 -5.99 -20.55
CA LYS A 161 5.26 -5.89 -21.93
C LYS A 161 5.27 -4.51 -22.59
N GLN A 162 4.74 -3.44 -22.00
CA GLN A 162 4.48 -2.21 -22.79
C GLN A 162 5.31 -0.97 -22.48
N VAL A 163 6.22 -0.99 -21.49
CA VAL A 163 7.04 0.19 -21.13
C VAL A 163 8.50 0.07 -21.59
N ASN A 164 8.91 -1.08 -22.14
CA ASN A 164 10.34 -1.36 -22.32
C ASN A 164 11.00 -0.65 -23.52
N GLU A 165 10.23 -0.05 -24.42
CA GLU A 165 10.77 0.60 -25.62
C GLU A 165 11.26 2.04 -25.36
N ASP A 166 10.72 2.74 -24.35
CA ASP A 166 11.05 4.16 -24.08
C ASP A 166 11.96 4.39 -22.85
N LEU A 167 12.32 3.36 -22.09
CA LEU A 167 13.18 3.52 -20.91
C LEU A 167 14.66 3.69 -21.26
N SER A 168 15.35 4.57 -20.53
CA SER A 168 16.80 4.68 -20.61
C SER A 168 17.49 3.39 -20.13
N GLU A 169 18.72 3.12 -20.58
CA GLU A 169 19.48 1.94 -20.13
C GLU A 169 19.69 1.92 -18.60
N THR A 170 19.84 3.10 -17.99
CA THR A 170 19.93 3.23 -16.52
C THR A 170 18.62 2.83 -15.83
N ASP A 171 17.49 3.18 -16.41
CA ASP A 171 16.17 2.88 -15.85
C ASP A 171 15.79 1.40 -16.02
N LYS A 172 16.17 0.80 -17.16
CA LYS A 172 16.08 -0.66 -17.36
C LYS A 172 16.91 -1.41 -16.33
N LEU A 173 18.13 -0.94 -16.05
CA LEU A 173 19.01 -1.57 -15.06
C LEU A 173 18.44 -1.50 -13.64
N LYS A 174 17.86 -0.36 -13.22
CA LYS A 174 17.18 -0.25 -11.92
C LYS A 174 15.98 -1.18 -11.83
N LEU A 175 15.18 -1.25 -12.90
CA LEU A 175 14.04 -2.15 -12.96
C LEU A 175 14.49 -3.62 -12.83
N GLU A 176 15.58 -4.00 -13.50
CA GLU A 176 16.20 -5.32 -13.38
C GLU A 176 16.69 -5.59 -11.95
N TYR A 177 17.42 -4.64 -11.35
CA TYR A 177 17.93 -4.73 -9.98
C TYR A 177 16.79 -4.96 -8.97
N TRP A 178 15.74 -4.14 -9.02
CA TRP A 178 14.60 -4.27 -8.11
C TRP A 178 13.75 -5.51 -8.37
N THR A 179 13.71 -5.99 -9.62
CA THR A 179 13.08 -7.28 -9.94
C THR A 179 13.84 -8.42 -9.27
N ALA A 180 15.17 -8.45 -9.42
CA ALA A 180 16.01 -9.46 -8.79
C ALA A 180 15.98 -9.39 -7.25
N TYR A 181 15.99 -8.17 -6.68
CA TYR A 181 15.83 -7.97 -5.24
C TYR A 181 14.47 -8.47 -4.74
N ARG A 182 13.37 -8.16 -5.44
CA ARG A 182 12.04 -8.67 -5.09
C ARG A 182 12.01 -10.20 -5.10
N GLU A 183 12.57 -10.84 -6.12
CA GLU A 183 12.67 -12.30 -6.18
C GLU A 183 13.51 -12.87 -5.03
N TYR A 184 14.57 -12.17 -4.63
CA TYR A 184 15.37 -12.53 -3.45
C TYR A 184 14.54 -12.46 -2.16
N VAL A 185 13.77 -11.38 -1.95
CA VAL A 185 12.91 -11.20 -0.77
C VAL A 185 11.81 -12.26 -0.72
N LEU A 186 11.14 -12.53 -1.84
CA LEU A 186 10.06 -13.54 -1.92
C LEU A 186 10.53 -14.98 -1.63
N LYS A 187 11.83 -15.26 -1.73
CA LYS A 187 12.42 -16.56 -1.37
C LYS A 187 12.70 -16.71 0.13
N GLN A 188 12.61 -15.63 0.91
CA GLN A 188 12.86 -15.67 2.34
C GLN A 188 11.60 -16.15 3.08
N SER A 189 11.77 -17.02 4.08
CA SER A 189 10.64 -17.66 4.76
C SER A 189 9.90 -16.73 5.74
N ASN A 190 10.60 -15.74 6.32
CA ASN A 190 10.10 -14.92 7.42
C ASN A 190 10.24 -13.40 7.14
N THR A 191 9.86 -12.95 5.95
CA THR A 191 9.84 -11.51 5.64
C THR A 191 8.68 -10.82 6.37
N PRO A 192 8.91 -9.79 7.20
CA PRO A 192 7.85 -9.14 7.98
C PRO A 192 7.07 -8.07 7.19
N TYR A 193 7.39 -7.89 5.90
CA TYR A 193 6.81 -6.87 5.02
C TYR A 193 6.50 -7.45 3.63
N LYS A 194 5.62 -6.78 2.87
CA LYS A 194 5.29 -7.16 1.49
C LYS A 194 6.20 -6.38 0.51
N PRO A 195 7.03 -7.06 -0.32
CA PRO A 195 7.87 -6.36 -1.29
C PRO A 195 7.01 -5.79 -2.44
N GLN A 196 7.30 -4.53 -2.80
CA GLN A 196 6.55 -3.77 -3.79
C GLN A 196 6.85 -4.21 -5.23
N SER A 197 6.00 -3.77 -6.15
CA SER A 197 6.26 -3.98 -7.58
C SER A 197 7.51 -3.21 -8.03
N PRO A 198 8.44 -3.85 -8.76
CA PRO A 198 9.63 -3.18 -9.27
C PRO A 198 9.28 -2.02 -10.18
N SER A 199 10.03 -0.93 -10.07
CA SER A 199 9.90 0.26 -10.93
C SER A 199 11.29 0.74 -11.38
N PRO A 200 11.41 1.58 -12.42
CA PRO A 200 12.69 2.14 -12.85
C PRO A 200 13.28 3.21 -11.91
N GLN A 201 12.79 3.30 -10.67
CA GLN A 201 13.27 4.27 -9.68
C GLN A 201 14.58 3.84 -9.03
N HIS A 202 15.30 4.79 -8.44
CA HIS A 202 16.52 4.48 -7.70
C HIS A 202 16.23 3.98 -6.26
N TRP A 203 14.96 3.71 -5.97
CA TRP A 203 14.49 3.22 -4.68
C TRP A 203 13.34 2.22 -4.85
N THR A 204 13.07 1.43 -3.82
CA THR A 204 11.82 0.70 -3.62
C THR A 204 11.33 0.91 -2.20
N ASN A 205 10.04 1.26 -2.05
CA ASN A 205 9.45 1.53 -0.75
C ASN A 205 8.97 0.23 -0.07
N VAL A 206 8.84 0.30 1.25
CA VAL A 206 8.26 -0.74 2.10
C VAL A 206 7.37 -0.04 3.14
N ALA A 207 6.11 -0.45 3.21
CA ALA A 207 5.18 0.07 4.20
C ALA A 207 5.58 -0.33 5.63
N ILE A 208 5.22 0.52 6.60
CA ILE A 208 5.56 0.33 8.01
C ILE A 208 4.33 0.37 8.93
N GLY A 209 3.13 0.30 8.34
CA GLY A 209 1.85 0.27 9.07
C GLY A 209 1.29 1.64 9.47
N THR A 210 1.77 2.73 8.88
CA THR A 210 1.20 4.08 8.99
C THR A 210 1.56 4.90 7.75
N SER A 211 0.72 5.85 7.32
CA SER A 211 1.05 6.80 6.24
C SER A 211 1.93 7.96 6.71
N ALA A 212 2.23 8.07 8.01
CA ALA A 212 3.10 9.11 8.53
C ALA A 212 4.59 8.88 8.21
N ALA A 213 4.94 7.63 7.88
CA ALA A 213 6.30 7.21 7.59
C ALA A 213 6.34 6.00 6.65
N HIS A 214 7.48 5.75 6.00
CA HIS A 214 7.73 4.52 5.25
C HIS A 214 9.21 4.17 5.28
N LEU A 215 9.53 2.92 4.89
CA LEU A 215 10.90 2.50 4.62
C LEU A 215 11.20 2.62 3.14
N SER A 216 12.46 2.86 2.79
CA SER A 216 12.93 2.88 1.41
C SER A 216 14.29 2.20 1.30
N ALA A 217 14.39 1.17 0.46
CA ALA A 217 15.67 0.63 0.02
C ALA A 217 16.14 1.42 -1.19
N VAL A 218 17.38 1.91 -1.17
CA VAL A 218 17.90 2.90 -2.13
C VAL A 218 19.20 2.43 -2.76
N VAL A 219 19.38 2.73 -4.05
CA VAL A 219 20.67 2.58 -4.76
C VAL A 219 21.16 3.94 -5.24
N GLY A 220 22.42 4.28 -4.92
CA GLY A 220 23.01 5.57 -5.23
C GLY A 220 24.02 5.53 -6.38
N ARG A 221 23.84 6.38 -7.40
CA ARG A 221 24.82 6.49 -8.52
C ARG A 221 26.07 7.29 -8.16
N LYS A 222 25.92 8.43 -7.49
CA LYS A 222 27.05 9.38 -7.25
C LYS A 222 27.96 8.99 -6.09
N ARG A 223 27.47 8.14 -5.17
CA ARG A 223 28.18 7.73 -3.96
C ARG A 223 28.49 6.22 -3.92
N THR A 224 28.20 5.46 -4.99
CA THR A 224 28.35 3.98 -5.06
C THR A 224 27.94 3.32 -3.75
N MET A 225 26.67 3.50 -3.40
CA MET A 225 26.12 3.01 -2.14
C MET A 225 24.78 2.31 -2.35
N VAL A 226 24.45 1.48 -1.38
CA VAL A 226 23.08 1.03 -1.13
C VAL A 226 22.70 1.41 0.29
N ALA A 227 21.44 1.79 0.49
CA ALA A 227 20.96 2.30 1.79
C ALA A 227 19.57 1.77 2.13
N VAL A 228 19.25 1.80 3.41
CA VAL A 228 17.89 1.67 3.91
C VAL A 228 17.56 2.92 4.71
N ASP A 229 16.51 3.61 4.28
CA ASP A 229 16.01 4.83 4.88
C ASP A 229 14.68 4.54 5.58
N PHE A 230 14.50 5.09 6.77
CA PHE A 230 13.20 5.35 7.37
C PHE A 230 12.86 6.82 7.20
N ILE A 231 11.77 7.09 6.49
CA ILE A 231 11.42 8.42 6.02
C ILE A 231 10.13 8.86 6.71
N LEU A 232 10.18 10.01 7.38
CA LEU A 232 9.02 10.71 7.93
C LEU A 232 8.72 11.89 7.01
N ASP A 233 7.56 11.91 6.35
CA ASP A 233 7.20 12.95 5.37
C ASP A 233 5.78 13.52 5.55
N SER A 234 5.12 13.14 6.65
CA SER A 234 3.83 13.71 7.07
C SER A 234 3.92 15.18 7.47
N ASN A 235 2.77 15.84 7.67
CA ASN A 235 2.74 17.23 8.14
C ASN A 235 3.36 17.40 9.53
N ASN A 236 3.37 16.34 10.36
CA ASN A 236 3.96 16.32 11.69
C ASN A 236 5.37 15.68 11.72
N ALA A 237 6.01 15.50 10.56
CA ALA A 237 7.27 14.75 10.44
C ALA A 237 8.34 15.19 11.45
N LYS A 238 8.52 16.50 11.68
CA LYS A 238 9.50 17.04 12.63
C LYS A 238 9.19 16.67 14.08
N ALA A 239 7.94 16.84 14.51
CA ALA A 239 7.52 16.48 15.86
C ALA A 239 7.59 14.97 16.09
N ASN A 240 7.21 14.16 15.10
CA ASN A 240 7.34 12.71 15.15
C ASN A 240 8.82 12.27 15.19
N PHE A 241 9.70 12.94 14.44
CA PHE A 241 11.14 12.71 14.49
C PHE A 241 11.71 13.04 15.87
N ASP A 242 11.42 14.22 16.42
CA ASP A 242 11.95 14.66 17.71
C ASP A 242 11.54 13.68 18.83
N LYS A 243 10.28 13.26 18.84
CA LYS A 243 9.76 12.25 19.77
C LYS A 243 10.43 10.88 19.60
N LEU A 244 10.64 10.43 18.37
CA LEU A 244 11.35 9.18 18.09
C LEU A 244 12.81 9.25 18.53
N TYR A 245 13.47 10.38 18.29
CA TYR A 245 14.86 10.58 18.64
C TYR A 245 15.04 10.48 20.16
N GLU A 246 14.22 11.19 20.93
CA GLU A 246 14.25 11.16 22.39
C GLU A 246 14.03 9.75 22.98
N THR A 247 13.19 8.94 22.35
CA THR A 247 12.79 7.63 22.89
C THR A 247 13.56 6.45 22.34
N SER A 248 14.16 6.57 21.15
CA SER A 248 14.61 5.40 20.37
C SER A 248 16.01 5.55 19.78
N PHE A 249 16.68 6.71 19.90
CA PHE A 249 18.01 6.92 19.29
C PHE A 249 19.05 5.93 19.81
N GLU A 250 19.22 5.82 21.14
CA GLU A 250 20.24 4.94 21.73
C GLU A 250 19.97 3.45 21.44
N GLU A 251 18.71 3.02 21.53
CA GLU A 251 18.32 1.64 21.19
C GLU A 251 18.57 1.34 19.71
N SER A 252 18.33 2.32 18.82
CA SER A 252 18.54 2.14 17.38
C SER A 252 20.01 1.86 17.03
N ARG A 253 20.96 2.44 17.78
CA ARG A 253 22.40 2.19 17.59
C ARG A 253 22.81 0.75 17.91
N THR A 254 22.04 0.08 18.77
CA THR A 254 22.30 -1.29 19.21
C THR A 254 21.51 -2.29 18.36
N ASP A 255 20.22 -2.04 18.16
CA ASP A 255 19.29 -2.98 17.53
C ASP A 255 19.36 -2.93 15.99
N ILE A 256 19.67 -1.76 15.42
CA ILE A 256 19.78 -1.57 13.97
C ILE A 256 21.26 -1.60 13.55
N SER A 257 22.00 -0.53 13.85
CA SER A 257 23.40 -0.34 13.46
C SER A 257 24.05 0.80 14.25
N MET A 258 25.32 0.66 14.61
CA MET A 258 26.09 1.76 15.21
C MET A 258 26.29 2.94 14.25
N ASP A 259 26.20 2.68 12.94
CA ASP A 259 26.36 3.65 11.87
C ASP A 259 25.02 4.31 11.46
N ILE A 260 23.97 4.15 12.27
CA ILE A 260 22.68 4.77 11.99
C ILE A 260 22.74 6.29 12.12
N GLU A 261 22.32 6.98 11.06
CA GLU A 261 22.31 8.43 10.98
C GLU A 261 20.89 8.96 11.10
N TRP A 262 20.67 9.84 12.08
CA TRP A 262 19.39 10.52 12.28
C TRP A 262 19.48 11.94 11.74
N SER A 263 18.81 12.19 10.62
CA SER A 263 18.84 13.44 9.88
C SER A 263 17.49 14.14 9.93
N ARG A 264 17.36 15.12 10.82
CA ARG A 264 16.14 15.94 10.93
C ARG A 264 15.88 16.75 9.67
N LEU A 265 16.91 17.32 9.03
CA LEU A 265 16.82 18.17 7.83
C LEU A 265 15.87 19.37 8.01
N ASP A 266 16.27 20.34 8.83
CA ASP A 266 15.42 21.48 9.22
C ASP A 266 14.96 22.36 8.05
N ASP A 267 15.70 22.33 6.94
CA ASP A 267 15.40 23.03 5.69
C ASP A 267 14.37 22.30 4.81
N LYS A 268 14.00 21.06 5.15
CA LYS A 268 13.06 20.23 4.39
C LYS A 268 11.87 19.81 5.23
N LYS A 269 10.76 19.44 4.57
CA LYS A 269 9.59 18.88 5.27
C LYS A 269 9.91 17.51 5.88
N SER A 270 10.58 16.65 5.13
CA SER A 270 10.85 15.27 5.53
C SER A 270 12.02 15.14 6.50
N CYS A 271 12.05 14.05 7.25
CA CYS A 271 13.18 13.62 8.09
C CYS A 271 13.60 12.21 7.68
N TYR A 272 14.87 11.87 7.87
CA TYR A 272 15.45 10.60 7.46
C TYR A 272 16.20 9.96 8.63
N ILE A 273 16.07 8.65 8.74
CA ILE A 273 16.93 7.82 9.58
C ILE A 273 17.52 6.76 8.68
N SER A 274 18.83 6.75 8.51
CA SER A 274 19.47 6.03 7.41
C SER A 274 20.61 5.16 7.90
N VAL A 275 20.79 4.01 7.25
CA VAL A 275 22.06 3.26 7.27
C VAL A 275 22.45 3.03 5.82
N GLU A 276 23.70 3.29 5.48
CA GLU A 276 24.26 3.03 4.16
C GLU A 276 25.45 2.06 4.21
N THR A 277 25.69 1.38 3.09
CA THR A 277 26.92 0.61 2.87
C THR A 277 27.39 0.77 1.43
N ALA A 278 28.67 0.47 1.17
CA ALA A 278 29.21 0.49 -0.18
C ALA A 278 28.50 -0.54 -1.06
N GLY A 279 28.16 -0.17 -2.29
CA GLY A 279 27.55 -1.06 -3.27
C GLY A 279 27.26 -0.34 -4.58
N ASP A 280 27.72 -0.91 -5.70
CA ASP A 280 27.38 -0.42 -7.03
C ASP A 280 26.35 -1.34 -7.67
N TYR A 281 25.14 -0.83 -7.88
CA TYR A 281 24.06 -1.60 -8.51
C TYR A 281 24.33 -1.89 -10.00
N HIS A 282 25.34 -1.27 -10.63
CA HIS A 282 25.77 -1.65 -11.98
C HIS A 282 26.62 -2.93 -11.99
N ASP A 283 27.24 -3.28 -10.86
CA ASP A 283 28.00 -4.51 -10.72
C ASP A 283 27.09 -5.68 -10.34
N ARG A 284 26.59 -6.38 -11.38
CA ARG A 284 25.75 -7.58 -11.23
C ARG A 284 26.42 -8.69 -10.42
N SER A 285 27.75 -8.72 -10.35
CA SER A 285 28.46 -9.76 -9.59
C SER A 285 28.36 -9.57 -8.07
N ASP A 286 28.10 -8.34 -7.61
CA ASP A 286 27.98 -7.98 -6.20
C ASP A 286 26.51 -7.92 -5.71
N TRP A 287 25.54 -8.12 -6.61
CA TRP A 287 24.11 -8.03 -6.28
C TRP A 287 23.70 -8.95 -5.14
N SER A 288 24.22 -10.17 -5.05
CA SER A 288 23.86 -11.10 -3.97
C SER A 288 24.20 -10.54 -2.59
N ARG A 289 25.38 -9.93 -2.42
CA ARG A 289 25.80 -9.29 -1.16
C ARG A 289 24.93 -8.07 -0.86
N GLN A 290 24.65 -7.24 -1.87
CA GLN A 290 23.80 -6.06 -1.72
C GLN A 290 22.37 -6.43 -1.32
N PHE A 291 21.79 -7.46 -1.94
CA PHE A 291 20.43 -7.95 -1.62
C PHE A 291 20.34 -8.53 -0.22
N GLU A 292 21.34 -9.33 0.19
CA GLU A 292 21.42 -9.85 1.55
C GLU A 292 21.45 -8.71 2.58
N TRP A 293 22.32 -7.72 2.37
CA TRP A 293 22.43 -6.57 3.24
C TRP A 293 21.14 -5.74 3.28
N LEU A 294 20.56 -5.41 2.11
CA LEU A 294 19.32 -4.65 2.00
C LEU A 294 18.17 -5.37 2.71
N TYR A 295 18.04 -6.68 2.53
CA TYR A 295 17.01 -7.47 3.18
C TYR A 295 17.16 -7.42 4.70
N HIS A 296 18.34 -7.77 5.22
CA HIS A 296 18.57 -7.82 6.67
C HIS A 296 18.42 -6.45 7.33
N MET A 297 18.92 -5.40 6.70
CA MET A 297 18.77 -4.03 7.21
C MET A 297 17.30 -3.59 7.18
N THR A 298 16.59 -3.86 6.08
CA THR A 298 15.14 -3.56 5.97
C THR A 298 14.34 -4.28 7.06
N VAL A 299 14.64 -5.55 7.34
CA VAL A 299 14.00 -6.33 8.41
C VAL A 299 14.28 -5.71 9.79
N LYS A 300 15.51 -5.29 10.07
CA LYS A 300 15.87 -4.61 11.32
C LYS A 300 15.09 -3.31 11.50
N PHE A 301 15.11 -2.45 10.49
CA PHE A 301 14.35 -1.20 10.47
C PHE A 301 12.85 -1.45 10.66
N HIS A 302 12.30 -2.43 9.95
CA HIS A 302 10.88 -2.74 10.02
C HIS A 302 10.46 -3.18 11.43
N ASN A 303 11.19 -4.15 12.00
CA ASN A 303 10.89 -4.66 13.34
C ASN A 303 11.09 -3.61 14.44
N PHE A 304 12.06 -2.72 14.26
CA PHE A 304 12.33 -1.64 15.21
C PHE A 304 11.27 -0.53 15.12
N PHE A 305 11.00 0.03 13.95
CA PHE A 305 10.14 1.21 13.82
C PHE A 305 8.65 0.88 13.80
N ARG A 306 8.20 -0.23 13.20
CA ARG A 306 6.77 -0.58 13.12
C ARG A 306 6.01 -0.46 14.45
N PRO A 307 6.45 -1.07 15.57
CA PRO A 307 5.74 -0.93 16.84
C PRO A 307 5.78 0.49 17.42
N ARG A 308 6.77 1.30 17.03
CA ARG A 308 6.98 2.68 17.53
C ARG A 308 6.15 3.72 16.77
N VAL A 309 5.69 3.39 15.55
CA VAL A 309 5.01 4.35 14.66
C VAL A 309 3.52 4.06 14.46
N LYS A 310 3.01 2.92 14.96
CA LYS A 310 1.62 2.47 14.76
C LYS A 310 0.54 3.51 15.11
N ASN A 311 0.83 4.42 16.05
CA ASN A 311 -0.11 5.45 16.51
C ASN A 311 0.27 6.87 16.06
N MET A 312 1.21 7.00 15.11
CA MET A 312 1.59 8.31 14.56
C MET A 312 0.55 8.79 13.55
N LYS A 313 0.36 10.11 13.49
CA LYS A 313 -0.46 10.80 12.50
C LYS A 313 0.37 11.89 11.83
#